data_AF-A0A7S1NCZ6-F1
#
_entry.id   AF-A0A7S1NCZ6-F1
#
_cell.length_a   1.000
_cell.length_b   1.000
_cell.length_c   1.000
_cell.angle_alpha   90.00
_cell.angle_beta   90.00
_cell.angle_gamma   90.00
#
_symmetry.space_group_name_H-M   'P 1'
#
loop_
_entity.id
_entity.type
_entity.pdbx_description
1 polymer ?
#
loop_
_entity_poly.entity_id
_entity_poly.type
_entity_poly.pdbx_seq_one_letter_code
_entity_poly.pdbx_strand_id
1 'polypeptide(L)'
;RGCFHPLIRLSYSLYEEGPEGVADALAYWTVKYDPMFDGADTAEVATRLQSQNVVRCGDILANMKSKYDEHAESGEEAPCSEYSNVSGFMTCPHLRTMAEEVDCPQEKQIEVFGEMLSWAVRLFNVVPSFQTLHAVTGGYALLNLLPHFEEGVVAIKLYWTWFLAVYRLTKCPALGTLECPKRSTSEEREARWEEVR
;
A
#
# COMPACT_ATOMS: atom_id res chain seq x y z
N ARG A 1 -5.66 -12.84 4.26
CA ARG A 1 -4.23 -12.71 3.85
C ARG A 1 -4.09 -11.37 3.14
N GLY A 2 -3.14 -10.53 3.55
CA GLY A 2 -3.12 -9.09 3.22
C GLY A 2 -2.49 -8.74 1.87
N CYS A 3 -2.77 -7.52 1.38
CA CYS A 3 -2.46 -7.03 0.03
C CYS A 3 -0.99 -7.12 -0.38
N PHE A 4 -0.08 -7.06 0.60
CA PHE A 4 1.37 -6.98 0.36
C PHE A 4 2.09 -8.32 0.41
N HIS A 5 1.39 -9.40 0.76
CA HIS A 5 2.01 -10.71 0.99
C HIS A 5 2.79 -11.25 -0.22
N PRO A 6 2.35 -11.07 -1.48
CA PRO A 6 3.13 -11.50 -2.65
C PRO A 6 4.49 -10.81 -2.76
N LEU A 7 4.54 -9.49 -2.50
CA LEU A 7 5.81 -8.74 -2.50
C LEU A 7 6.76 -9.30 -1.45
N ILE A 8 6.27 -9.46 -0.22
CA ILE A 8 7.06 -9.94 0.90
C ILE A 8 7.60 -11.33 0.60
N ARG A 9 6.75 -12.23 0.10
CA ARG A 9 7.13 -13.60 -0.23
C ARG A 9 8.15 -13.64 -1.37
N LEU A 10 7.89 -12.93 -2.46
CA LEU A 10 8.78 -12.90 -3.62
C LEU A 10 10.15 -12.31 -3.26
N SER A 11 10.17 -11.21 -2.50
CA SER A 11 11.42 -10.62 -2.01
C SER A 11 12.17 -11.61 -1.13
N TYR A 12 11.50 -12.30 -0.20
CA TYR A 12 12.16 -13.27 0.67
C TYR A 12 12.74 -14.44 -0.13
N SER A 13 11.95 -15.02 -1.04
CA SER A 13 12.37 -16.17 -1.84
C SER A 13 13.56 -15.85 -2.75
N LEU A 14 13.68 -14.61 -3.26
CA LEU A 14 14.84 -14.17 -4.04
C LEU A 14 16.17 -14.23 -3.27
N TYR A 15 16.15 -13.94 -1.96
CA TYR A 15 17.38 -13.89 -1.16
C TYR A 15 17.65 -15.18 -0.38
N GLU A 16 16.61 -15.92 0.01
CA GLU A 16 16.75 -17.00 1.00
C GLU A 16 16.36 -18.40 0.47
N GLU A 17 15.44 -18.50 -0.49
CA GLU A 17 14.87 -19.81 -0.91
C GLU A 17 15.31 -20.26 -2.31
N GLY A 18 15.89 -19.37 -3.12
CA GLY A 18 16.37 -19.68 -4.46
C GLY A 18 15.23 -19.89 -5.49
N PRO A 19 15.54 -20.48 -6.65
CA PRO A 19 14.62 -20.51 -7.80
C PRO A 19 13.27 -21.19 -7.56
N GLU A 20 13.23 -22.23 -6.72
CA GLU A 20 11.98 -22.93 -6.39
C GLU A 20 11.03 -22.05 -5.56
N GLY A 21 11.57 -21.34 -4.56
CA GLY A 21 10.80 -20.39 -3.77
C GLY A 21 10.27 -19.24 -4.61
N VAL A 22 11.08 -18.72 -5.55
CA VAL A 22 10.65 -17.69 -6.50
C VAL A 22 9.49 -18.19 -7.37
N ALA A 23 9.59 -19.42 -7.89
CA ALA A 23 8.52 -20.02 -8.70
C ALA A 23 7.21 -20.15 -7.90
N ASP A 24 7.27 -20.60 -6.64
CA ASP A 24 6.08 -20.70 -5.78
C ASP A 24 5.52 -19.33 -5.39
N ALA A 25 6.37 -18.33 -5.15
CA ALA A 25 5.96 -16.96 -4.88
C ALA A 25 5.24 -16.33 -6.09
N LEU A 26 5.76 -16.54 -7.31
CA LEU A 26 5.12 -16.10 -8.55
C LEU A 26 3.82 -16.86 -8.81
N ALA A 27 3.79 -18.18 -8.61
CA ALA A 27 2.56 -18.97 -8.73
C ALA A 27 1.47 -18.48 -7.76
N TYR A 28 1.86 -18.17 -6.52
CA TYR A 28 0.97 -17.55 -5.54
C TYR A 28 0.45 -16.19 -6.01
N TRP A 29 1.32 -15.36 -6.58
CA TRP A 29 0.96 -14.06 -7.16
C TRP A 29 -0.10 -14.23 -8.25
N THR A 30 0.15 -15.08 -9.25
CA THR A 30 -0.79 -15.33 -10.33
C THR A 30 -2.13 -15.86 -9.78
N VAL A 31 -2.12 -16.92 -8.97
CA VAL A 31 -3.38 -17.54 -8.50
C VAL A 31 -4.23 -16.58 -7.66
N LYS A 32 -3.62 -15.66 -6.91
CA LYS A 32 -4.35 -14.79 -5.97
C LYS A 32 -4.60 -13.38 -6.47
N TYR A 33 -3.77 -12.88 -7.39
CA TYR A 33 -3.77 -11.49 -7.81
C TYR A 33 -4.02 -11.32 -9.32
N ASP A 34 -4.02 -12.39 -10.13
CA ASP A 34 -4.37 -12.32 -11.55
C ASP A 34 -5.77 -11.70 -11.81
N PRO A 35 -6.82 -12.02 -11.03
CA PRO A 35 -8.12 -11.35 -11.17
C PRO A 35 -8.08 -9.83 -10.95
N MET A 36 -7.00 -9.27 -10.38
CA MET A 36 -6.84 -7.83 -10.21
C MET A 36 -6.44 -7.11 -11.51
N PHE A 37 -5.88 -7.86 -12.46
CA PHE A 37 -5.47 -7.34 -13.76
C PHE A 37 -6.52 -7.66 -14.85
N ASP A 38 -7.60 -8.34 -14.50
CA ASP A 38 -8.68 -8.63 -15.45
C ASP A 38 -9.32 -7.33 -15.96
N GLY A 39 -9.40 -7.19 -17.28
CA GLY A 39 -9.84 -5.98 -17.97
C GLY A 39 -8.90 -4.77 -17.91
N ALA A 40 -7.70 -4.89 -17.32
CA ALA A 40 -6.69 -3.82 -17.37
C ALA A 40 -5.97 -3.86 -18.72
N ASP A 41 -6.28 -2.92 -19.62
CA ASP A 41 -5.48 -2.71 -20.83
C ASP A 41 -4.12 -2.10 -20.42
N THR A 42 -3.07 -2.90 -20.48
CA THR A 42 -1.70 -2.49 -20.17
C THR A 42 -1.24 -1.26 -20.97
N ALA A 43 -1.71 -1.08 -22.20
CA ALA A 43 -1.40 0.09 -23.02
C ALA A 43 -2.18 1.33 -22.56
N GLU A 44 -3.43 1.15 -22.14
CA GLU A 44 -4.24 2.23 -21.58
C GLU A 44 -3.68 2.68 -20.22
N VAL A 45 -3.31 1.74 -19.35
CA VAL A 45 -2.64 2.02 -18.07
C VAL A 45 -1.36 2.81 -18.34
N ALA A 46 -0.47 2.33 -19.21
CA ALA A 46 0.77 3.04 -19.56
C ALA A 46 0.52 4.46 -20.11
N THR A 47 -0.54 4.67 -20.88
CA THR A 47 -0.90 5.99 -21.42
C THR A 47 -1.42 6.93 -20.32
N ARG A 48 -2.25 6.44 -19.39
CA ARG A 48 -2.75 7.25 -18.26
C ARG A 48 -1.64 7.65 -17.29
N LEU A 49 -0.61 6.82 -17.13
CA LEU A 49 0.59 7.12 -16.35
C LEU A 49 1.39 8.33 -16.86
N GLN A 50 1.16 8.78 -18.10
CA GLN A 50 1.83 9.94 -18.69
C GLN A 50 1.07 11.27 -18.49
N SER A 51 -0.11 11.25 -17.86
CA SER A 51 -0.92 12.47 -17.65
C SER A 51 -0.41 13.32 -16.48
N GLN A 52 -0.31 14.64 -16.70
CA GLN A 52 0.51 15.59 -15.91
C GLN A 52 -0.17 16.22 -14.68
N ASN A 53 -1.21 15.63 -14.10
CA ASN A 53 -1.78 16.19 -12.87
C ASN A 53 -0.91 15.78 -11.68
N VAL A 54 -0.08 16.73 -11.23
CA VAL A 54 0.80 16.53 -10.08
C VAL A 54 -0.01 16.63 -8.78
N VAL A 55 -0.40 15.49 -8.24
CA VAL A 55 -0.99 15.39 -6.89
C VAL A 55 0.03 14.75 -5.94
N ARG A 56 0.30 15.38 -4.79
CA ARG A 56 1.21 14.80 -3.78
C ARG A 56 0.49 13.69 -3.01
N CYS A 57 1.24 12.71 -2.53
CA CYS A 57 0.67 11.61 -1.74
C CYS A 57 -0.09 12.15 -0.51
N GLY A 58 0.46 13.18 0.15
CA GLY A 58 -0.18 13.84 1.29
C GLY A 58 -1.54 14.46 0.97
N ASP A 59 -1.71 15.07 -0.21
CA ASP A 59 -2.95 15.72 -0.62
C ASP A 59 -4.07 14.68 -0.83
N ILE A 60 -3.72 13.53 -1.41
CA ILE A 60 -4.64 12.40 -1.59
C ILE A 60 -5.13 11.90 -0.23
N LEU A 61 -4.21 11.70 0.72
CA LEU A 61 -4.58 11.22 2.06
C LEU A 61 -5.44 12.23 2.83
N ALA A 62 -5.12 13.52 2.73
CA ALA A 62 -5.93 14.59 3.30
C ALA A 62 -7.35 14.60 2.73
N ASN A 63 -7.48 14.46 1.40
CA ASN A 63 -8.78 14.35 0.73
C ASN A 63 -9.57 13.10 1.16
N MET A 64 -8.90 11.93 1.24
CA MET A 64 -9.54 10.69 1.73
C MET A 64 -10.05 10.82 3.16
N LYS A 65 -9.29 11.52 4.01
CA LYS A 65 -9.70 11.79 5.39
C LYS A 65 -10.90 12.75 5.43
N SER A 66 -10.85 13.88 4.73
CA SER A 66 -11.96 14.85 4.69
C SER A 66 -13.27 14.17 4.29
N LYS A 67 -13.25 13.40 3.19
CA LYS A 67 -14.42 12.64 2.73
C LYS A 67 -14.88 11.59 3.74
N TYR A 68 -13.94 10.92 4.42
CA TYR A 68 -14.29 9.96 5.48
C TYR A 68 -15.03 10.66 6.63
N ASP A 69 -14.50 11.79 7.09
CA ASP A 69 -15.07 12.57 8.20
C ASP A 69 -16.47 13.10 7.83
N GLU A 70 -16.64 13.65 6.62
CA GLU A 70 -17.95 14.10 6.09
C GLU A 70 -19.00 12.98 6.11
N HIS A 71 -18.64 11.77 5.67
CA HIS A 71 -19.54 10.62 5.73
C HIS A 71 -19.83 10.19 7.18
N ALA A 72 -18.83 10.16 8.05
CA ALA A 72 -19.00 9.78 9.45
C ALA A 72 -19.95 10.74 10.21
N GLU A 73 -19.89 12.04 9.90
CA GLU A 73 -20.76 13.06 10.47
C GLU A 73 -22.22 12.95 9.96
N SER A 74 -22.41 12.50 8.73
CA SER A 74 -23.74 12.31 8.12
C SER A 74 -24.52 11.12 8.69
N GLY A 75 -23.86 10.22 9.43
CA GLY A 75 -24.47 9.00 9.97
C GLY A 75 -24.75 7.91 8.92
N GLU A 76 -24.43 8.14 7.64
CA GLU A 76 -24.38 7.09 6.63
C GLU A 76 -23.18 6.19 6.92
N GLU A 77 -23.42 4.90 7.18
CA GLU A 77 -22.32 3.93 7.21
C GLU A 77 -21.64 3.97 5.84
N ALA A 78 -20.39 4.45 5.81
CA ALA A 78 -19.55 4.31 4.64
C ALA A 78 -19.60 2.82 4.23
N PRO A 79 -19.79 2.48 2.95
CA PRO A 79 -19.86 1.10 2.49
C PRO A 79 -18.51 0.44 2.75
N CYS A 80 -18.38 -0.16 3.94
CA CYS A 80 -17.11 -0.60 4.50
C CYS A 80 -17.18 -2.03 5.08
N SER A 81 -18.32 -2.70 4.96
CA SER A 81 -18.55 -4.01 5.57
C SER A 81 -17.95 -5.19 4.79
N GLU A 82 -17.55 -5.01 3.53
CA GLU A 82 -17.00 -6.10 2.67
C GLU A 82 -15.48 -6.05 2.47
N TYR A 83 -14.79 -5.28 3.29
CA TYR A 83 -13.35 -5.06 3.22
C TYR A 83 -12.51 -6.09 3.98
N SER A 84 -13.07 -7.27 4.23
CA SER A 84 -12.38 -8.35 4.97
C SER A 84 -11.31 -9.08 4.14
N ASN A 85 -11.27 -8.86 2.82
CA ASN A 85 -10.30 -9.47 1.93
C ASN A 85 -9.85 -8.51 0.80
N VAL A 86 -8.62 -8.74 0.32
CA VAL A 86 -7.93 -7.93 -0.71
C VAL A 86 -8.78 -7.80 -1.99
N SER A 87 -9.56 -8.82 -2.33
CA SER A 87 -10.42 -8.82 -3.52
C SER A 87 -11.54 -7.78 -3.48
N GLY A 88 -12.21 -7.58 -2.33
CA GLY A 88 -13.29 -6.60 -2.21
C GLY A 88 -12.81 -5.13 -2.28
N PHE A 89 -11.58 -4.88 -1.86
CA PHE A 89 -10.96 -3.55 -1.95
C PHE A 89 -10.54 -3.19 -3.37
N MET A 90 -10.00 -4.16 -4.10
CA MET A 90 -9.41 -3.94 -5.42
C MET A 90 -10.45 -3.75 -6.53
N THR A 91 -11.71 -4.12 -6.28
CA THR A 91 -12.85 -3.85 -7.18
C THR A 91 -13.43 -2.44 -6.98
N CYS A 92 -12.86 -1.58 -6.12
CA CYS A 92 -13.31 -0.20 -5.95
C CYS A 92 -12.62 0.71 -6.99
N PRO A 93 -13.31 1.13 -8.08
CA PRO A 93 -12.67 1.86 -9.17
C PRO A 93 -12.12 3.21 -8.70
N HIS A 94 -12.76 3.81 -7.69
CA HIS A 94 -12.36 5.10 -7.14
C HIS A 94 -10.95 5.06 -6.51
N LEU A 95 -10.59 4.01 -5.76
CA LEU A 95 -9.26 3.89 -5.16
C LEU A 95 -8.18 3.73 -6.22
N ARG A 96 -8.47 2.99 -7.31
CA ARG A 96 -7.55 2.86 -8.44
C ARG A 96 -7.35 4.21 -9.14
N THR A 97 -8.43 4.96 -9.40
CA THR A 97 -8.32 6.31 -9.97
C THR A 97 -7.50 7.24 -9.08
N MET A 98 -7.73 7.24 -7.77
CA MET A 98 -6.94 8.05 -6.83
C MET A 98 -5.47 7.64 -6.79
N ALA A 99 -5.16 6.35 -6.91
CA ALA A 99 -3.78 5.90 -6.99
C ALA A 99 -3.09 6.33 -8.30
N GLU A 100 -3.84 6.40 -9.40
CA GLU A 100 -3.36 6.87 -10.69
C GLU A 100 -3.02 8.37 -10.68
N GLU A 101 -3.69 9.18 -9.83
CA GLU A 101 -3.48 10.63 -9.67
C GLU A 101 -2.10 11.01 -9.10
N VAL A 102 -1.38 10.09 -8.45
CA VAL A 102 0.00 10.39 -8.01
C VAL A 102 0.91 10.49 -9.22
N ASP A 103 1.57 11.63 -9.35
CA ASP A 103 2.67 11.80 -10.30
C ASP A 103 3.89 10.99 -9.83
N CYS A 104 4.29 10.04 -10.66
CA CYS A 104 5.40 9.13 -10.38
C CYS A 104 6.22 8.95 -11.66
N PRO A 105 6.98 9.97 -12.09
CA PRO A 105 7.78 9.86 -13.28
C PRO A 105 8.95 8.91 -13.03
N GLN A 106 9.36 8.17 -14.07
CA GLN A 106 10.36 7.10 -13.98
C GLN A 106 11.67 7.57 -13.30
N GLU A 107 12.10 8.80 -13.60
CA GLU A 107 13.32 9.41 -13.07
C GLU A 107 13.22 9.83 -11.59
N LYS A 108 12.01 9.97 -11.04
CA LYS A 108 11.77 10.28 -9.60
C LYS A 108 11.07 9.17 -8.85
N GLN A 109 10.89 8.00 -9.46
CA GLN A 109 10.09 6.91 -8.89
C GLN A 109 10.54 6.53 -7.46
N ILE A 110 11.85 6.55 -7.18
CA ILE A 110 12.40 6.23 -5.85
C ILE A 110 12.10 7.33 -4.83
N GLU A 111 12.15 8.60 -5.22
CA GLU A 111 11.80 9.74 -4.34
C GLU A 111 10.32 9.67 -3.95
N VAL A 112 9.45 9.51 -4.95
CA VAL A 112 8.00 9.37 -4.77
C VAL A 112 7.67 8.16 -3.92
N PHE A 113 8.31 7.02 -4.18
CA PHE A 113 8.11 5.83 -3.39
C PHE A 113 8.60 6.00 -1.94
N GLY A 114 9.71 6.72 -1.72
CA GLY A 114 10.18 7.11 -0.39
C GLY A 114 9.14 7.92 0.39
N GLU A 115 8.44 8.84 -0.28
CA GLU A 115 7.31 9.57 0.32
C GLU A 115 6.19 8.61 0.75
N MET A 116 5.77 7.69 -0.13
CA MET A 116 4.74 6.68 0.16
C MET A 116 5.11 5.77 1.34
N LEU A 117 6.37 5.34 1.42
CA LEU A 117 6.87 4.55 2.54
C LEU A 117 6.82 5.34 3.85
N SER A 118 7.13 6.64 3.81
CA SER A 118 7.03 7.49 4.98
C SER A 118 5.59 7.53 5.53
N TRP A 119 4.58 7.53 4.65
CA TRP A 119 3.17 7.45 5.04
C TRP A 119 2.78 6.09 5.61
N ALA A 120 3.31 4.99 5.06
CA ALA A 120 3.13 3.66 5.63
C ALA A 120 3.68 3.55 7.06
N VAL A 121 4.87 4.11 7.32
CA VAL A 121 5.45 4.16 8.67
C VAL A 121 4.60 5.00 9.61
N ARG A 122 4.12 6.18 9.18
CA ARG A 122 3.20 7.01 9.98
C ARG A 122 1.95 6.24 10.35
N LEU A 123 1.34 5.56 9.37
CA LEU A 123 0.12 4.80 9.59
C LEU A 123 0.34 3.66 10.58
N PHE A 124 1.43 2.89 10.45
CA PHE A 124 1.78 1.85 11.42
C PHE A 124 2.00 2.42 12.83
N ASN A 125 2.63 3.59 12.94
CA ASN A 125 2.85 4.22 14.24
C ASN A 125 1.54 4.65 14.93
N VAL A 126 0.55 5.13 14.16
CA VAL A 126 -0.75 5.58 14.69
C VAL A 126 -1.69 4.41 14.93
N VAL A 127 -1.73 3.42 14.03
CA VAL A 127 -2.62 2.25 14.11
C VAL A 127 -1.81 0.97 13.93
N PRO A 128 -1.14 0.47 14.98
CA PRO A 128 -0.38 -0.78 14.90
C PRO A 128 -1.31 -1.96 14.65
N SER A 129 -1.06 -2.71 13.58
CA SER A 129 -1.80 -3.92 13.23
C SER A 129 -0.96 -4.75 12.26
N PHE A 130 -1.37 -6.00 12.03
CA PHE A 130 -0.74 -6.84 11.02
C PHE A 130 -0.84 -6.24 9.61
N GLN A 131 -1.96 -5.59 9.29
CA GLN A 131 -2.20 -4.94 8.00
C GLN A 131 -1.30 -3.73 7.78
N THR A 132 -1.17 -2.86 8.78
CA THR A 132 -0.31 -1.66 8.69
C THR A 132 1.18 -2.01 8.76
N LEU A 133 1.55 -3.07 9.50
CA LEU A 133 2.89 -3.64 9.46
C LEU A 133 3.23 -4.15 8.05
N HIS A 134 2.30 -4.85 7.41
CA HIS A 134 2.46 -5.34 6.04
C HIS A 134 2.60 -4.23 5.01
N ALA A 135 2.01 -3.05 5.22
CA ALA A 135 2.28 -1.91 4.36
C ALA A 135 3.76 -1.51 4.43
N VAL A 136 4.33 -1.43 5.64
CA VAL A 136 5.76 -1.11 5.84
C VAL A 136 6.66 -2.20 5.25
N THR A 137 6.44 -3.47 5.62
CA THR A 137 7.30 -4.57 5.19
C THR A 137 7.12 -4.91 3.71
N GLY A 138 5.92 -4.75 3.16
CA GLY A 138 5.64 -4.83 1.73
C GLY A 138 6.36 -3.74 0.94
N GLY A 139 6.42 -2.54 1.48
CA GLY A 139 7.18 -1.45 0.89
C GLY A 139 8.67 -1.71 0.85
N TYR A 140 9.24 -2.23 1.94
CA TYR A 140 10.63 -2.69 1.97
C TYR A 140 10.89 -3.82 0.97
N ALA A 141 9.98 -4.80 0.89
CA ALA A 141 10.08 -5.88 -0.08
C ALA A 141 10.06 -5.35 -1.53
N LEU A 142 9.19 -4.39 -1.84
CA LEU A 142 9.17 -3.76 -3.16
C LEU A 142 10.49 -3.02 -3.47
N LEU A 143 11.10 -2.31 -2.51
CA LEU A 143 12.42 -1.69 -2.74
C LEU A 143 13.47 -2.69 -3.24
N ASN A 144 13.46 -3.90 -2.68
CA ASN A 144 14.37 -4.97 -3.08
C ASN A 144 14.02 -5.54 -4.46
N LEU A 145 12.74 -5.53 -4.83
CA LEU A 145 12.23 -6.07 -6.10
C LEU A 145 12.38 -5.09 -7.27
N LEU A 146 12.38 -3.78 -7.02
CA LEU A 146 12.42 -2.75 -8.07
C LEU A 146 13.53 -2.95 -9.12
N PRO A 147 14.78 -3.33 -8.77
CA PRO A 147 15.83 -3.59 -9.76
C PRO A 147 15.51 -4.72 -10.75
N HIS A 148 14.52 -5.56 -10.44
CA HIS A 148 14.09 -6.70 -11.25
C HIS A 148 12.85 -6.40 -12.09
N PHE A 149 12.25 -5.20 -11.96
CA PHE A 149 11.08 -4.81 -12.74
C PHE A 149 11.47 -3.88 -13.89
N GLU A 150 11.00 -4.22 -15.10
CA GLU A 150 11.13 -3.35 -16.28
C GLU A 150 10.34 -2.05 -16.07
N GLU A 151 9.13 -2.16 -15.50
CA GLU A 151 8.19 -1.07 -15.27
C GLU A 151 8.01 -0.78 -13.76
N GLY A 152 9.06 -0.27 -13.12
CA GLY A 152 9.08 0.01 -11.67
C GLY A 152 7.95 0.94 -11.19
N VAL A 153 7.56 1.94 -12.00
CA VAL A 153 6.44 2.86 -11.70
C VAL A 153 5.12 2.11 -11.54
N VAL A 154 4.86 1.08 -12.34
CA VAL A 154 3.64 0.26 -12.24
C VAL A 154 3.61 -0.45 -10.89
N ALA A 155 4.73 -1.05 -10.48
CA ALA A 155 4.82 -1.73 -9.19
C ALA A 155 4.64 -0.77 -8.00
N ILE A 156 5.19 0.45 -8.09
CA ILE A 156 5.02 1.50 -7.08
C ILE A 156 3.55 1.94 -6.97
N LYS A 157 2.85 2.14 -8.09
CA LYS A 157 1.44 2.52 -8.08
C LYS A 157 0.52 1.40 -7.59
N LEU A 158 0.86 0.14 -7.86
CA LEU A 158 0.17 -1.01 -7.27
C LEU A 158 0.34 -1.04 -5.75
N TYR A 159 1.56 -0.85 -5.26
CA TYR A 159 1.81 -0.70 -3.83
C TYR A 159 1.00 0.46 -3.23
N TRP A 160 0.98 1.61 -3.90
CA TRP A 160 0.24 2.77 -3.43
C TRP A 160 -1.26 2.49 -3.33
N THR A 161 -1.83 1.83 -4.33
CA THR A 161 -3.23 1.38 -4.32
C THR A 161 -3.53 0.50 -3.09
N TRP A 162 -2.65 -0.46 -2.79
CA TRP A 162 -2.78 -1.30 -1.60
C TRP A 162 -2.65 -0.51 -0.30
N PHE A 163 -1.76 0.48 -0.25
CA PHE A 163 -1.64 1.36 0.89
C PHE A 163 -2.90 2.20 1.13
N LEU A 164 -3.46 2.83 0.09
CA LEU A 164 -4.71 3.59 0.19
C LEU A 164 -5.87 2.73 0.71
N ALA A 165 -5.93 1.46 0.27
CA ALA A 165 -6.92 0.51 0.78
C ALA A 165 -6.74 0.25 2.28
N VAL A 166 -5.50 0.03 2.75
CA VAL A 166 -5.23 -0.13 4.19
C VAL A 166 -5.52 1.15 4.96
N TYR A 167 -5.17 2.32 4.43
CA TYR A 167 -5.50 3.61 5.06
C TYR A 167 -7.00 3.78 5.26
N ARG A 168 -7.81 3.43 4.24
CA ARG A 168 -9.27 3.43 4.34
C ARG A 168 -9.78 2.41 5.34
N LEU A 169 -9.22 1.19 5.36
CA LEU A 169 -9.58 0.14 6.34
C LEU A 169 -9.37 0.61 7.77
N THR A 170 -8.31 1.38 8.01
CA THR A 170 -8.00 1.97 9.32
C THR A 170 -8.84 3.20 9.65
N LYS A 171 -9.87 3.52 8.85
CA LYS A 171 -10.77 4.67 9.02
C LYS A 171 -10.06 6.03 8.84
N CYS A 172 -9.10 6.09 7.92
CA CYS A 172 -8.40 7.32 7.53
C CYS A 172 -7.90 8.15 8.75
N PRO A 173 -7.10 7.58 9.66
CA PRO A 173 -6.66 8.29 10.85
C PRO A 173 -5.83 9.52 10.46
N ALA A 174 -5.80 10.54 11.34
CA ALA A 174 -4.92 11.68 11.14
C ALA A 174 -3.45 11.22 11.21
N LEU A 175 -2.71 11.42 10.13
CA LEU A 175 -1.29 11.07 10.06
C LEU A 175 -0.47 12.34 10.29
N GLY A 176 0.07 12.48 11.50
CA GLY A 176 0.96 13.59 11.86
C GLY A 176 2.29 13.57 11.09
N THR A 177 3.18 14.48 11.45
CA THR A 177 4.58 14.40 11.03
C THR A 177 5.24 13.15 11.61
N LEU A 178 6.20 12.56 10.88
CA LEU A 178 7.09 11.56 11.48
C LEU A 178 7.93 12.27 12.52
N GLU A 179 7.48 12.25 13.76
CA GLU A 179 8.39 12.47 14.88
C GLU A 179 9.25 11.21 14.99
N CYS A 180 10.57 11.40 15.08
CA CYS A 180 11.44 10.30 15.45
C CYS A 180 10.96 9.80 16.81
N PRO A 181 10.47 8.55 16.92
CA PRO A 181 9.95 8.07 18.18
C PRO A 181 11.05 8.23 19.22
N LYS A 182 10.74 8.89 20.35
CA LYS A 182 11.62 8.80 21.52
C LYS A 182 11.86 7.30 21.75
N ARG A 183 13.12 6.90 21.93
CA ARG A 183 13.47 5.50 22.19
C ARG A 183 12.59 5.01 23.33
N SER A 184 11.60 4.18 23.02
CA SER A 184 10.78 3.50 23.99
C SER A 184 11.64 2.49 24.74
N THR A 185 11.32 2.26 26.00
CA THR A 185 11.98 1.20 26.79
C THR A 185 11.69 -0.18 26.19
N SER A 186 12.38 -1.24 26.63
CA SER A 186 12.01 -2.60 26.20
C SER A 186 10.60 -2.96 26.67
N GLU A 187 10.24 -2.58 27.89
CA GLU A 187 8.94 -2.86 28.52
C GLU A 187 7.77 -2.19 27.78
N GLU A 188 7.93 -0.92 27.36
CA GLU A 188 6.91 -0.21 26.56
C GLU A 188 6.70 -0.84 25.19
N ARG A 189 7.77 -1.38 24.58
CA ARG A 189 7.66 -2.10 23.30
C ARG A 189 6.96 -3.43 23.47
N GLU A 190 7.31 -4.16 24.52
CA GLU A 190 6.76 -5.48 24.81
C GLU A 190 5.26 -5.40 25.12
N ALA A 191 4.84 -4.42 25.93
CA ALA A 191 3.43 -4.15 26.20
C ALA A 191 2.65 -3.81 24.92
N ARG A 192 3.19 -2.93 24.07
CA ARG A 192 2.56 -2.54 22.79
C ARG A 192 2.50 -3.69 21.79
N TRP A 193 3.46 -4.62 21.82
CA TRP A 193 3.43 -5.81 20.98
C TRP A 193 2.39 -6.83 21.44
N GLU A 194 2.17 -6.96 22.75
CA GLU A 194 1.14 -7.85 23.28
C GLU A 194 -0.28 -7.35 22.94
N GLU A 195 -0.47 -6.04 22.76
CA GLU A 195 -1.74 -5.46 22.25
C GLU A 195 -1.99 -5.75 20.76
N VAL A 196 -0.94 -6.03 19.99
CA VAL A 196 -1.01 -6.29 18.54
C VAL A 196 -1.15 -7.80 18.23
N ARG A 197 -0.91 -8.66 19.22
CA ARG A 197 -0.89 -10.12 19.11
C ARG A 197 -2.29 -10.72 19.16
#